data_AF-A0A6C0LYP5-F1
#
_entry.id   AF-A0A6C0LYP5-F1
#
_cell.length_a   1.000
_cell.length_b   1.000
_cell.length_c   1.000
_cell.angle_alpha   90.00
_cell.angle_beta   90.00
_cell.angle_gamma   90.00
#
_symmetry.space_group_name_H-M   'P 1'
#
loop_
_entity.id
_entity.type
_entity.pdbx_description
1 polymer ?
#
loop_
_entity_poly.entity_id
_entity_poly.type
_entity_poly.pdbx_seq_one_letter_code
_entity_poly.pdbx_strand_id
1 'polypeptide(L)'
;MSKNNKVIKTAYAESVDISVPNNNIPVILVDPIPENREISENMLMCYSLGKTVKWLSLIDIFFSFIYALYNPYFFITIFIAYNGYYGAKKYYTCPTLTYFIYNFVGNIARIGYSIYLFSLIDSEHQNDFTFSFVFSIFCGIIGLWIARIIYRFYLYMNKLSQEELFQLRILHHHRNYRVIIW
;
A
#
# COMPACT_ATOMS: atom_id res chain seq x y z
N MET A 1 29.53 12.52 -20.34
CA MET A 1 28.66 13.36 -19.49
C MET A 1 28.62 12.74 -18.10
N SER A 2 29.39 13.30 -17.17
CA SER A 2 29.53 12.83 -15.78
C SER A 2 28.31 13.27 -14.96
N LYS A 3 27.63 12.34 -14.28
CA LYS A 3 26.53 12.65 -13.36
C LYS A 3 27.14 12.93 -11.97
N ASN A 4 26.99 14.17 -11.52
CA ASN A 4 27.36 14.62 -10.17
C ASN A 4 26.53 13.90 -9.11
N ASN A 5 27.13 12.94 -8.41
CA ASN A 5 26.59 12.39 -7.17
C ASN A 5 26.77 13.41 -6.05
N LYS A 6 25.68 14.05 -5.63
CA LYS A 6 25.64 14.91 -4.44
C LYS A 6 25.68 14.01 -3.20
N VAL A 7 26.85 13.93 -2.58
CA VAL A 7 27.03 13.31 -1.26
C VAL A 7 26.49 14.28 -0.21
N ILE A 8 25.42 13.89 0.48
CA ILE A 8 24.85 14.66 1.61
C ILE A 8 25.52 14.16 2.88
N LYS A 9 26.36 14.99 3.50
CA LYS A 9 26.98 14.71 4.80
C LYS A 9 26.02 15.09 5.93
N THR A 10 25.59 14.11 6.71
CA THR A 10 24.91 14.34 8.01
C THR A 10 25.93 14.46 9.12
N ALA A 11 25.68 15.39 10.05
CA ALA A 11 26.60 15.80 11.11
C ALA A 11 26.75 14.75 12.23
N TYR A 12 27.96 14.74 12.78
CA TYR A 12 28.61 13.79 13.68
C TYR A 12 27.94 13.55 15.04
N ALA A 13 28.13 12.34 15.58
CA ALA A 13 28.30 12.10 17.01
C ALA A 13 29.76 11.69 17.24
N GLU A 14 30.47 12.43 18.07
CA GLU A 14 31.85 12.15 18.49
C GLU A 14 31.93 10.79 19.20
N SER A 15 32.85 9.93 18.77
CA SER A 15 33.16 8.68 19.47
C SER A 15 33.96 8.99 20.73
N VAL A 16 33.35 8.80 21.89
CA VAL A 16 34.05 8.86 23.18
C VAL A 16 34.80 7.54 23.39
N ASP A 17 36.14 7.59 23.37
CA ASP A 17 37.00 6.46 23.75
C ASP A 17 36.89 6.23 25.26
N ILE A 18 36.14 5.20 25.66
CA ILE A 18 36.09 4.74 27.04
C ILE A 18 37.08 3.57 27.18
N SER A 19 38.23 3.82 27.79
CA SER A 19 39.13 2.76 28.24
C SER A 19 38.53 2.07 29.47
N VAL A 20 37.89 0.92 29.28
CA VAL A 20 37.31 0.12 30.37
C VAL A 20 38.25 -1.04 30.73
N PRO A 21 38.64 -1.21 32.01
CA PRO A 21 39.40 -2.37 32.44
C PRO A 21 38.53 -3.62 32.46
N ASN A 22 39.14 -4.71 32.02
CA ASN A 22 38.67 -6.09 31.96
C ASN A 22 37.64 -6.47 33.06
N ASN A 23 36.41 -6.77 32.64
CA ASN A 23 35.47 -7.65 33.34
C ASN A 23 34.40 -8.12 32.34
N ASN A 24 34.00 -9.39 32.45
CA ASN A 24 33.08 -10.16 31.58
C ASN A 24 31.68 -9.54 31.43
N ILE A 25 31.59 -8.38 30.77
CA ILE A 25 30.33 -7.79 30.33
C ILE A 25 30.02 -8.45 28.98
N PRO A 26 28.79 -8.96 28.74
CA PRO A 26 28.42 -9.45 27.43
C PRO A 26 28.62 -8.30 26.42
N VAL A 27 29.54 -8.49 25.50
CA VAL A 27 29.75 -7.58 24.37
C VAL A 27 28.48 -7.68 23.54
N ILE A 28 27.60 -6.68 23.70
CA ILE A 28 26.48 -6.49 22.79
C ILE A 28 27.13 -6.02 21.49
N LEU A 29 27.28 -6.93 20.54
CA LEU A 29 27.59 -6.60 19.16
C LEU A 29 26.39 -5.83 18.62
N VAL A 30 26.40 -4.52 18.81
CA VAL A 30 25.54 -3.61 18.06
C VAL A 30 26.15 -3.60 16.67
N ASP A 31 25.54 -4.30 15.72
CA ASP A 31 25.91 -4.19 14.33
C ASP A 31 26.00 -2.69 13.98
N PRO A 32 27.11 -2.22 13.38
CA PRO A 32 27.22 -0.84 12.99
C PRO A 32 26.02 -0.51 12.10
N ILE A 33 25.22 0.46 12.52
CA ILE A 33 24.13 1.01 11.70
C ILE A 33 24.80 1.39 10.38
N PRO A 34 24.48 0.74 9.24
CA PRO A 34 25.21 0.99 8.01
C PRO A 34 25.07 2.46 7.68
N GLU A 35 26.19 3.18 7.71
CA GLU A 35 26.28 4.63 7.66
C GLU A 35 25.83 5.21 6.30
N ASN A 36 25.49 4.34 5.35
CA ASN A 36 24.96 4.73 4.06
C ASN A 36 24.04 3.62 3.49
N ARG A 37 22.82 3.48 4.01
CA ARG A 37 21.80 2.65 3.35
C ARG A 37 21.28 3.43 2.15
N GLU A 38 21.84 3.15 0.97
CA GLU A 38 21.33 3.71 -0.28
C GLU A 38 19.86 3.29 -0.46
N ILE A 39 18.94 4.26 -0.39
CA ILE A 39 17.52 4.02 -0.63
C ILE A 39 17.33 3.85 -2.14
N SER A 40 16.95 2.65 -2.57
CA SER A 40 16.71 2.39 -3.99
C SER A 40 15.42 3.10 -4.48
N GLU A 41 15.38 3.46 -5.76
CA GLU A 41 14.17 4.07 -6.37
C GLU A 41 12.94 3.15 -6.22
N ASN A 42 13.16 1.83 -6.28
CA ASN A 42 12.12 0.84 -6.07
C ASN A 42 11.55 0.89 -4.64
N MET A 43 12.40 1.11 -3.63
CA MET A 43 11.95 1.29 -2.24
C MET A 43 11.08 2.54 -2.10
N LEU A 44 11.51 3.66 -2.70
CA LEU A 44 10.75 4.92 -2.67
C LEU A 44 9.36 4.75 -3.33
N MET A 45 9.33 4.10 -4.50
CA MET A 45 8.09 3.85 -5.21
C MET A 45 7.16 2.90 -4.44
N CYS A 46 7.71 1.81 -3.88
CA CYS A 46 6.98 0.88 -3.03
C CYS A 46 6.37 1.59 -1.80
N TYR A 47 7.16 2.46 -1.16
CA TYR A 47 6.72 3.24 -0.01
C TYR A 47 5.59 4.21 -0.36
N SER A 48 5.72 4.94 -1.47
CA SER A 48 4.70 5.86 -1.96
C SER A 48 3.38 5.13 -2.28
N LEU A 49 3.47 4.04 -3.05
CA LEU A 49 2.31 3.22 -3.40
C LEU A 49 1.66 2.59 -2.17
N GLY A 50 2.45 2.12 -1.20
CA GLY A 50 1.93 1.57 0.05
C GLY A 50 1.10 2.58 0.84
N LYS A 51 1.47 3.87 0.84
CA LYS A 51 0.64 4.93 1.45
C LYS A 51 -0.70 5.07 0.73
N THR A 52 -0.69 5.06 -0.60
CA THR A 52 -1.91 5.16 -1.40
C THR A 52 -2.82 3.96 -1.16
N VAL A 53 -2.30 2.73 -1.17
CA VAL A 53 -3.09 1.52 -0.91
C VAL A 53 -3.69 1.54 0.50
N LYS A 54 -2.97 2.05 1.51
CA LYS A 54 -3.53 2.25 2.86
C LYS A 54 -4.72 3.20 2.88
N TRP A 55 -4.65 4.31 2.16
CA TRP A 55 -5.76 5.27 2.09
C TRP A 55 -6.96 4.68 1.33
N LEU A 56 -6.72 4.04 0.19
CA LEU A 56 -7.78 3.39 -0.58
C LEU A 56 -8.49 2.30 0.23
N SER A 57 -7.73 1.45 0.92
CA SER A 57 -8.31 0.43 1.81
C SER A 57 -9.06 1.01 2.99
N LEU A 58 -8.63 2.13 3.57
CA LEU A 58 -9.40 2.81 4.63
C LEU A 58 -10.74 3.36 4.11
N ILE A 59 -10.75 3.91 2.90
CA ILE A 59 -11.98 4.38 2.25
C ILE A 59 -12.93 3.19 2.00
N ASP A 60 -12.42 2.08 1.49
CA ASP A 60 -13.20 0.86 1.29
C ASP A 60 -13.77 0.30 2.60
N ILE A 61 -12.98 0.31 3.68
CA ILE A 61 -13.44 -0.10 5.03
C ILE A 61 -14.59 0.81 5.48
N PHE A 62 -14.45 2.13 5.32
CA PHE A 62 -15.47 3.09 5.73
C PHE A 62 -16.79 2.88 4.99
N PHE A 63 -16.76 2.79 3.66
CA PHE A 63 -17.99 2.55 2.89
C PHE A 63 -18.57 1.15 3.14
N SER A 64 -17.73 0.11 3.23
CA SER A 64 -18.17 -1.24 3.56
C SER A 64 -18.83 -1.30 4.94
N PHE A 65 -18.33 -0.55 5.91
CA PHE A 65 -18.94 -0.44 7.23
C PHE A 65 -20.34 0.18 7.15
N ILE A 66 -20.51 1.28 6.40
CA ILE A 66 -21.83 1.88 6.19
C ILE A 66 -22.78 0.87 5.53
N TYR A 67 -22.32 0.15 4.50
CA TYR A 67 -23.14 -0.88 3.84
C TYR A 67 -23.44 -2.08 4.74
N ALA A 68 -22.54 -2.43 5.67
CA ALA A 68 -22.75 -3.51 6.62
C ALA A 68 -23.88 -3.22 7.62
N LEU A 69 -24.17 -1.93 7.89
CA LEU A 69 -25.33 -1.53 8.69
C LEU A 69 -26.66 -1.82 7.96
N TYR A 70 -26.65 -1.80 6.62
CA TYR A 70 -27.82 -2.16 5.81
C TYR A 70 -27.91 -3.67 5.57
N ASN A 71 -26.78 -4.32 5.27
CA ASN A 71 -26.71 -5.75 5.01
C ASN A 71 -25.44 -6.36 5.63
N PRO A 72 -25.55 -7.24 6.64
CA PRO A 72 -24.41 -7.84 7.32
C PRO A 72 -23.42 -8.61 6.43
N TYR A 73 -23.81 -9.04 5.21
CA TYR A 73 -22.87 -9.69 4.29
C TYR A 73 -21.66 -8.79 3.92
N PHE A 74 -21.80 -7.46 4.04
CA PHE A 74 -20.68 -6.53 3.83
C PHE A 74 -19.63 -6.54 4.94
N PHE A 75 -19.81 -7.26 6.05
CA PHE A 75 -18.69 -7.50 6.99
C PHE A 75 -17.52 -8.24 6.31
N ILE A 76 -17.81 -9.13 5.35
CA ILE A 76 -16.79 -9.84 4.59
C ILE A 76 -15.92 -8.84 3.80
N THR A 77 -16.52 -7.81 3.21
CA THR A 77 -15.78 -6.81 2.43
C THR A 77 -14.89 -5.95 3.31
N ILE A 78 -15.30 -5.68 4.56
CA ILE A 78 -14.45 -5.03 5.57
C ILE A 78 -13.20 -5.85 5.86
N PHE A 79 -13.33 -7.16 6.10
CA PHE A 79 -12.17 -8.02 6.37
C PHE A 79 -11.19 -8.07 5.19
N ILE A 80 -11.71 -8.08 3.97
CA ILE A 80 -10.87 -8.07 2.77
C ILE A 80 -10.17 -6.72 2.58
N ALA A 81 -10.87 -5.60 2.78
CA ALA A 81 -10.26 -4.28 2.72
C ALA A 81 -9.22 -4.09 3.84
N TYR A 82 -9.46 -4.65 5.02
CA TYR A 82 -8.48 -4.69 6.11
C TYR A 82 -7.21 -5.46 5.72
N ASN A 83 -7.31 -6.56 4.97
CA ASN A 83 -6.13 -7.23 4.43
C ASN A 83 -5.32 -6.30 3.51
N GLY A 84 -5.97 -5.47 2.69
CA GLY A 84 -5.32 -4.44 1.89
C GLY A 84 -4.55 -3.43 2.75
N TYR A 85 -5.18 -2.94 3.82
CA TYR A 85 -4.55 -2.02 4.77
C TYR A 85 -3.37 -2.67 5.50
N TYR A 86 -3.56 -3.89 6.02
CA TYR A 86 -2.55 -4.63 6.78
C TYR A 86 -1.36 -4.99 5.90
N GLY A 87 -1.62 -5.48 4.69
CA GLY A 87 -0.61 -5.78 3.67
C GLY A 87 0.22 -4.57 3.32
N ALA A 88 -0.41 -3.41 3.10
CA ALA A 88 0.31 -2.18 2.80
C ALA A 88 1.04 -1.57 4.01
N LYS A 89 0.52 -1.74 5.23
CA LYS A 89 1.17 -1.28 6.47
C LYS A 89 2.41 -2.09 6.83
N LYS A 90 2.37 -3.40 6.60
CA LYS A 90 3.45 -4.33 6.97
C LYS A 90 4.32 -4.77 5.79
N TYR A 91 4.00 -4.33 4.57
CA TYR A 91 4.63 -4.80 3.34
C TYR A 91 4.58 -6.33 3.22
N TYR A 92 3.39 -6.89 3.37
CA TYR A 92 3.11 -8.30 3.17
C TYR A 92 2.38 -8.52 1.84
N THR A 93 2.91 -9.43 1.04
CA THR A 93 2.48 -9.68 -0.33
C THR A 93 1.16 -10.44 -0.39
N CYS A 94 1.02 -11.52 0.38
CA CYS A 94 -0.23 -12.33 0.44
C CYS A 94 -1.49 -11.50 0.74
N PRO A 95 -1.61 -10.75 1.85
CA PRO A 95 -2.83 -9.98 2.14
C PRO A 95 -3.08 -8.85 1.12
N THR A 96 -2.02 -8.28 0.55
CA THR A 96 -2.14 -7.32 -0.57
C THR A 96 -2.70 -7.98 -1.82
N LEU A 97 -2.25 -9.19 -2.14
CA LEU A 97 -2.75 -9.96 -3.28
C LEU A 97 -4.21 -10.36 -3.09
N THR A 98 -4.62 -10.77 -1.88
CA THR A 98 -6.04 -11.03 -1.56
C THR A 98 -6.91 -9.81 -1.85
N TYR A 99 -6.47 -8.62 -1.42
CA TYR A 99 -7.19 -7.37 -1.67
C TYR A 99 -7.22 -6.99 -3.16
N PHE A 100 -6.14 -7.24 -3.90
CA PHE A 100 -6.10 -7.08 -5.35
C PHE A 100 -7.11 -7.99 -6.06
N ILE A 101 -7.09 -9.30 -5.75
CA ILE A 101 -7.99 -10.29 -6.36
C ILE A 101 -9.46 -9.88 -6.13
N TYR A 102 -9.79 -9.47 -4.91
CA TYR A 102 -11.14 -8.98 -4.60
C TYR A 102 -11.54 -7.77 -5.45
N ASN A 103 -10.68 -6.76 -5.56
CA ASN A 103 -10.94 -5.60 -6.41
C ASN A 103 -11.08 -5.99 -7.88
N PHE A 104 -10.25 -6.91 -8.36
CA PHE A 104 -10.29 -7.38 -9.75
C PHE A 104 -11.59 -8.13 -10.05
N VAL A 105 -11.98 -9.10 -9.21
CA VAL A 105 -13.24 -9.84 -9.32
C VAL A 105 -14.44 -8.89 -9.20
N GLY A 106 -14.38 -7.90 -8.31
CA GLY A 106 -15.41 -6.88 -8.17
C GLY A 106 -15.60 -6.05 -9.44
N ASN A 107 -14.52 -5.73 -10.16
CA ASN A 107 -14.61 -5.06 -11.46
C ASN A 107 -15.21 -5.97 -12.54
N ILE A 108 -14.88 -7.26 -12.55
CA ILE A 108 -15.52 -8.24 -13.47
C ILE A 108 -17.03 -8.31 -13.20
N ALA A 109 -17.43 -8.42 -11.94
CA ALA A 109 -18.84 -8.43 -11.55
C ALA A 109 -19.55 -7.13 -11.98
N ARG A 110 -18.88 -5.97 -11.85
CA ARG A 110 -19.41 -4.68 -12.29
C ARG A 110 -19.60 -4.62 -13.81
N ILE A 111 -18.70 -5.19 -14.60
CA ILE A 111 -18.89 -5.32 -16.05
C ILE A 111 -20.14 -6.16 -16.36
N GLY A 112 -20.30 -7.31 -15.70
CA GLY A 112 -21.50 -8.14 -15.84
C GLY A 112 -22.78 -7.41 -15.47
N TYR A 113 -22.77 -6.66 -14.37
CA TYR A 113 -23.90 -5.83 -13.93
C TYR A 113 -24.23 -4.72 -14.94
N SER A 114 -23.23 -4.06 -15.52
CA SER A 114 -23.45 -3.05 -16.56
C SER A 114 -24.08 -3.65 -17.83
N ILE A 115 -23.70 -4.86 -18.22
CA ILE A 115 -24.33 -5.58 -19.35
C ILE A 115 -25.80 -5.89 -19.03
N TYR A 116 -26.09 -6.35 -17.82
CA TYR A 116 -27.45 -6.58 -17.36
C TYR A 116 -28.29 -5.30 -17.39
N LEU A 117 -27.77 -4.19 -16.86
CA LEU A 117 -28.45 -2.89 -16.91
C LEU A 117 -28.71 -2.43 -18.34
N PHE A 118 -27.76 -2.63 -19.25
CA PHE A 118 -27.93 -2.29 -20.66
C PHE A 118 -29.12 -3.02 -21.28
N SER A 119 -29.35 -4.30 -20.94
CA SER A 119 -30.48 -5.07 -21.45
C SER A 119 -31.86 -4.61 -20.94
N LEU A 120 -31.90 -3.78 -19.89
CA LEU A 120 -33.13 -3.26 -19.29
C LEU A 120 -33.49 -1.83 -19.73
N ILE A 121 -32.63 -1.17 -20.51
CA ILE A 121 -32.83 0.24 -20.93
C ILE A 121 -34.09 0.40 -21.79
N ASP A 122 -34.52 -0.64 -22.51
CA ASP A 122 -35.74 -0.61 -23.35
C ASP A 122 -37.06 -0.73 -22.55
N SER A 123 -36.99 -0.72 -21.21
CA SER A 123 -38.17 -0.78 -20.34
C SER A 123 -38.75 0.59 -19.99
N GLU A 124 -39.98 0.61 -19.45
CA GLU A 124 -40.74 1.82 -19.08
C GLU A 124 -39.99 2.77 -18.11
N HIS A 125 -38.93 2.29 -17.44
CA HIS A 125 -38.12 3.04 -16.46
C HIS A 125 -36.73 3.42 -17.01
N GLN A 126 -36.65 3.77 -18.29
CA GLN A 126 -35.41 4.01 -19.04
C GLN A 126 -34.41 4.98 -18.37
N ASN A 127 -34.89 6.08 -17.78
CA ASN A 127 -34.03 7.11 -17.21
C ASN A 127 -33.23 6.62 -16.00
N ASP A 128 -33.86 5.84 -15.11
CA ASP A 128 -33.20 5.31 -13.90
C ASP A 128 -32.13 4.26 -14.25
N PHE A 129 -32.43 3.40 -15.23
CA PHE A 129 -31.47 2.42 -15.73
C PHE A 129 -30.31 3.06 -16.47
N THR A 130 -30.57 4.13 -17.23
CA THR A 130 -29.53 4.88 -17.94
C THR A 130 -28.56 5.57 -16.97
N PHE A 131 -29.07 6.24 -15.93
CA PHE A 131 -28.23 6.84 -14.90
C PHE A 131 -27.38 5.77 -14.18
N SER A 132 -28.01 4.67 -13.76
CA SER A 132 -27.33 3.55 -13.09
C SER A 132 -26.26 2.91 -13.96
N PHE A 133 -26.51 2.78 -15.26
CA PHE A 133 -25.54 2.27 -16.24
C PHE A 133 -24.32 3.18 -16.36
N VAL A 134 -24.53 4.48 -16.59
CA VAL A 134 -23.43 5.47 -16.70
C VAL A 134 -22.61 5.51 -15.42
N PHE A 135 -23.28 5.52 -14.26
CA PHE A 135 -22.61 5.49 -12.97
C PHE A 135 -21.80 4.21 -12.75
N SER A 136 -22.33 3.05 -13.16
CA SER A 136 -21.62 1.77 -13.09
C SER A 136 -20.34 1.77 -13.93
N ILE A 137 -20.37 2.32 -15.14
CA ILE A 137 -19.17 2.48 -16.00
C ILE A 137 -18.14 3.39 -15.33
N PHE A 138 -18.56 4.53 -14.80
CA PHE A 138 -17.69 5.46 -14.08
C PHE A 138 -17.01 4.80 -12.88
N CYS A 139 -17.79 4.11 -12.04
CA CYS A 139 -17.25 3.33 -10.92
C CYS A 139 -16.29 2.22 -11.41
N GLY A 140 -16.56 1.58 -12.54
CA GLY A 140 -15.68 0.58 -13.16
C GLY A 140 -14.30 1.14 -13.53
N ILE A 141 -14.25 2.33 -14.12
CA ILE A 141 -12.98 2.99 -14.48
C ILE A 141 -12.16 3.28 -13.22
N ILE A 142 -12.79 3.82 -12.17
CA ILE A 142 -12.12 4.06 -10.87
C ILE A 142 -11.63 2.74 -10.27
N GLY A 143 -12.47 1.70 -10.29
CA GLY A 143 -12.12 0.38 -9.77
C GLY A 143 -10.91 -0.24 -10.47
N LEU A 144 -10.82 -0.12 -11.80
CA LEU A 144 -9.66 -0.59 -12.56
C LEU A 144 -8.39 0.22 -12.25
N TRP A 145 -8.53 1.53 -12.06
CA TRP A 145 -7.42 2.39 -11.65
C TRP A 145 -6.89 2.01 -10.27
N ILE A 146 -7.78 1.75 -9.30
CA ILE A 146 -7.41 1.23 -7.97
C ILE A 146 -6.71 -0.12 -8.09
N ALA A 147 -7.29 -1.07 -8.82
CA ALA A 147 -6.70 -2.40 -9.01
C ALA A 147 -5.29 -2.31 -9.63
N ARG A 148 -5.08 -1.40 -10.59
CA ARG A 148 -3.76 -1.13 -11.17
C ARG A 148 -2.75 -0.60 -10.13
N ILE A 149 -3.17 0.27 -9.23
CA ILE A 149 -2.30 0.77 -8.14
C ILE A 149 -1.89 -0.36 -7.21
N ILE A 150 -2.85 -1.19 -6.76
CA ILE A 150 -2.58 -2.32 -5.86
C ILE A 150 -1.65 -3.33 -6.55
N TYR A 151 -1.88 -3.63 -7.83
CA TYR A 151 -1.02 -4.52 -8.60
C TYR A 151 0.41 -3.98 -8.74
N ARG A 152 0.58 -2.68 -9.04
CA ARG A 152 1.92 -2.06 -9.06
C ARG A 152 2.59 -2.18 -7.71
N PHE A 153 1.87 -1.89 -6.62
CA PHE A 153 2.40 -2.02 -5.27
C PHE A 153 2.88 -3.46 -4.98
N TYR A 154 2.06 -4.45 -5.31
CA TYR A 154 2.42 -5.87 -5.22
C TYR A 154 3.69 -6.21 -6.01
N LEU A 155 3.81 -5.74 -7.25
CA LEU A 155 5.00 -5.96 -8.08
C LEU A 155 6.25 -5.33 -7.47
N TYR A 156 6.18 -4.10 -6.95
CA TYR A 156 7.35 -3.47 -6.32
C TYR A 156 7.75 -4.18 -5.03
N MET A 157 6.80 -4.67 -4.22
CA MET A 157 7.14 -5.48 -3.05
C MET A 157 7.89 -6.76 -3.42
N ASN A 158 7.48 -7.45 -4.49
CA ASN A 158 8.14 -8.68 -4.95
C ASN A 158 9.49 -8.45 -5.64
N LYS A 159 9.78 -7.22 -6.07
CA LYS A 159 11.07 -6.86 -6.68
C LYS A 159 12.15 -6.54 -5.65
N LEU A 160 11.75 -6.16 -4.44
CA LEU A 160 12.66 -5.77 -3.37
C LEU A 160 13.26 -6.99 -2.69
N SER A 161 14.52 -6.88 -2.26
CA SER A 161 15.14 -7.92 -1.42
C SER A 161 14.49 -7.97 -0.03
N GLN A 162 14.73 -9.04 0.72
CA GLN A 162 14.22 -9.17 2.09
C GLN A 162 14.80 -8.08 3.00
N GLU A 163 16.07 -7.72 2.80
CA GLU A 163 16.74 -6.61 3.49
C GLU A 163 16.06 -5.28 3.19
N GLU A 164 15.76 -4.96 1.93
CA GLU A 164 15.07 -3.72 1.55
C GLU A 164 13.65 -3.65 2.13
N LEU A 165 12.91 -4.76 2.12
CA LEU A 165 11.59 -4.85 2.75
C LEU A 165 11.68 -4.68 4.27
N PHE A 166 12.70 -5.26 4.90
CA PHE A 166 12.96 -5.09 6.33
C PHE A 166 13.28 -3.62 6.66
N GLN A 167 14.09 -2.96 5.84
CA GLN A 167 14.36 -1.54 5.96
C GLN A 167 13.08 -0.70 5.83
N LEU A 168 12.19 -1.00 4.87
CA LEU A 168 10.91 -0.30 4.74
C LEU A 168 10.00 -0.50 5.97
N ARG A 169 9.99 -1.69 6.57
CA ARG A 169 9.24 -1.97 7.80
C ARG A 169 9.80 -1.18 8.98
N ILE A 170 11.12 -1.09 9.12
CA ILE A 170 11.81 -0.27 10.12
C ILE A 170 11.50 1.22 9.90
N LEU A 171 11.72 1.74 8.69
CA LEU A 171 11.44 3.13 8.33
C LEU A 171 9.98 3.52 8.61
N HIS A 172 9.03 2.62 8.34
CA HIS A 172 7.63 2.83 8.68
C HIS A 172 7.41 2.88 10.20
N HIS A 173 8.13 2.07 10.99
CA HIS A 173 8.02 2.06 12.46
C HIS A 173 8.62 3.32 13.10
N HIS A 174 9.73 3.83 12.55
CA HIS A 174 10.48 4.98 13.06
C HIS A 174 9.96 6.36 12.61
N ARG A 175 8.73 6.42 12.09
CA ARG A 175 8.15 7.60 11.42
C ARG A 175 7.84 8.81 12.34
N ASN A 176 8.41 8.84 13.55
CA ASN A 176 8.48 10.07 14.37
C ASN A 176 9.54 11.07 13.88
N TYR A 177 10.35 10.71 12.88
CA TYR A 177 11.28 11.64 12.24
C TYR A 177 10.83 11.83 10.79
N ARG A 178 10.36 13.04 10.45
CA ARG A 178 10.09 13.46 9.07
C ARG A 178 11.43 13.46 8.33
N VAL A 179 11.69 12.43 7.52
CA VAL A 179 12.75 12.52 6.51
C VAL A 179 12.18 13.36 5.37
N ILE A 180 12.53 14.65 5.36
CA ILE A 180 12.26 15.56 4.24
C ILE A 180 13.42 15.36 3.27
N ILE A 181 13.14 14.75 2.13
CA ILE A 181 14.09 14.59 1.03
C ILE A 181 13.88 15.82 0.13
N TRP A 182 14.83 16.76 0.15
CA TRP A 182 14.93 17.89 -0.79
C TRP A 182 15.87 17.52 -1.94
#